data_AF-A0A2S2NXJ5-F1
#
_entry.id   AF-A0A2S2NXJ5-F1
#
_cell.length_a   1.000
_cell.length_b   1.000
_cell.length_c   1.000
_cell.angle_alpha   90.00
_cell.angle_beta   90.00
_cell.angle_gamma   90.00
#
_symmetry.space_group_name_H-M   'P 1'
#
loop_
_entity.id
_entity.type
_entity.pdbx_description
1 polymer ?
#
loop_
_entity_poly.entity_id
_entity_poly.type
_entity_poly.pdbx_seq_one_letter_code
_entity_poly.pdbx_strand_id
1 'polypeptide(L)'
;MSRNSSKIFQTPKTSLASPVVLQSIACSGMTKSETNILKSSIQDLGTFIFHTKVEPSTTFLITKSQPNRTLNIVFAMAYGCFIVSENWVHESHKIGRWLSHEKYLISDLSERVKEFQIRRHTFGSLLSFHIFDNVGKIYVSDTCEPPAKLLRRLVRACGGHCTSTETKADIVVGYTPQFNNNIHEKWILDCITQGILLNKNQYTMLVNTNDMT
;
A
#
# COMPACT_ATOMS: atom_id res chain seq x y z
N MET A 1 -51.68 -48.73 25.20
CA MET A 1 -51.58 -47.32 24.79
C MET A 1 -50.22 -46.78 25.24
N SER A 2 -49.49 -46.22 24.27
CA SER A 2 -48.22 -45.47 24.25
C SER A 2 -47.20 -45.53 25.40
N ARG A 3 -45.99 -46.02 25.08
CA ARG A 3 -44.71 -45.69 25.75
C ARG A 3 -44.13 -44.46 25.07
N ASN A 4 -43.92 -43.37 25.81
CA ASN A 4 -43.15 -42.21 25.35
C ASN A 4 -41.64 -42.46 25.53
N SER A 5 -40.88 -42.52 24.44
CA SER A 5 -39.43 -42.38 24.45
C SER A 5 -39.03 -41.24 23.52
N SER A 6 -38.63 -40.11 24.09
CA SER A 6 -38.12 -38.96 23.34
C SER A 6 -36.62 -39.12 23.13
N LYS A 7 -36.18 -39.41 21.90
CA LYS A 7 -34.77 -39.31 21.51
C LYS A 7 -34.46 -37.85 21.18
N ILE A 8 -33.62 -37.23 22.00
CA ILE A 8 -33.06 -35.90 21.72
C ILE A 8 -31.97 -36.09 20.66
N PHE A 9 -32.25 -35.65 19.42
CA PHE A 9 -31.21 -35.46 18.42
C PHE A 9 -30.50 -34.13 18.69
N GLN A 10 -29.29 -34.17 19.22
CA GLN A 10 -28.37 -33.03 19.17
C GLN A 10 -27.76 -32.99 17.77
N THR A 11 -28.11 -31.98 16.99
CA THR A 11 -27.38 -31.65 15.75
C THR A 11 -26.02 -31.03 16.11
N PRO A 12 -24.94 -31.37 15.38
CA PRO A 12 -23.63 -30.75 15.61
C PRO A 12 -23.73 -29.24 15.37
N LYS A 13 -23.23 -28.44 16.32
CA LYS A 13 -22.98 -27.01 16.10
C LYS A 13 -21.91 -26.88 15.03
N THR A 14 -22.31 -26.71 13.77
CA THR A 14 -21.46 -26.20 12.72
C THR A 14 -21.02 -24.80 13.14
N SER A 15 -19.74 -24.65 13.49
CA SER A 15 -19.14 -23.33 13.65
C SER A 15 -19.31 -22.62 12.31
N LEU A 16 -19.96 -21.46 12.35
CA LEU A 16 -19.95 -20.52 11.24
C LEU A 16 -18.50 -20.10 11.05
N ALA A 17 -17.79 -20.76 10.15
CA ALA A 17 -16.53 -20.25 9.64
C ALA A 17 -16.87 -18.91 8.97
N SER A 18 -16.46 -17.81 9.60
CA SER A 18 -16.47 -16.50 8.96
C SER A 18 -15.82 -16.65 7.58
N PRO A 19 -16.38 -16.05 6.52
CA PRO A 19 -15.75 -16.14 5.21
C PRO A 19 -14.31 -15.66 5.38
N VAL A 20 -13.35 -16.56 5.11
CA VAL A 20 -11.93 -16.23 5.13
C VAL A 20 -11.76 -15.21 4.02
N VAL A 21 -11.78 -13.93 4.37
CA VAL A 21 -11.44 -12.85 3.45
C VAL A 21 -10.00 -13.13 3.07
N LEU A 22 -9.79 -13.66 1.87
CA LEU A 22 -8.47 -13.94 1.34
C LEU A 22 -7.68 -12.65 1.33
N GLN A 23 -6.73 -12.57 2.25
CA GLN A 23 -5.82 -11.45 2.37
C GLN A 23 -4.71 -11.62 1.35
N SER A 24 -4.20 -10.51 0.79
CA SER A 24 -3.10 -10.60 -0.17
C SER A 24 -1.82 -10.00 0.38
N ILE A 25 -0.70 -10.57 -0.03
CA ILE A 25 0.64 -10.27 0.46
C ILE A 25 1.57 -10.03 -0.73
N ALA A 26 2.45 -9.05 -0.61
CA ALA A 26 3.44 -8.73 -1.63
C ALA A 26 4.85 -8.65 -1.03
N CYS A 27 5.89 -8.69 -1.87
CA CYS A 27 7.28 -8.49 -1.46
C CYS A 27 7.91 -7.26 -2.13
N SER A 28 8.89 -6.64 -1.47
CA SER A 28 9.74 -5.59 -2.06
C SER A 28 11.21 -5.73 -1.65
N GLY A 29 12.11 -5.35 -2.55
CA GLY A 29 13.56 -5.31 -2.28
C GLY A 29 14.24 -6.68 -2.23
N MET A 30 13.57 -7.74 -2.71
CA MET A 30 14.06 -9.11 -2.73
C MET A 30 14.57 -9.50 -4.11
N THR A 31 15.61 -10.34 -4.15
CA THR A 31 16.01 -11.07 -5.35
C THR A 31 14.94 -12.08 -5.76
N LYS A 32 15.04 -12.61 -6.98
CA LYS A 32 14.09 -13.62 -7.49
C LYS A 32 14.11 -14.91 -6.65
N SER A 33 15.29 -15.35 -6.20
CA SER A 33 15.43 -16.54 -5.35
C SER A 33 14.79 -16.33 -3.98
N GLU A 34 15.09 -15.22 -3.30
CA GLU A 34 14.48 -14.84 -2.02
C GLU A 34 12.95 -14.77 -2.16
N THR A 35 12.44 -14.12 -3.22
CA THR A 35 11.01 -14.02 -3.50
C THR A 35 10.36 -15.39 -3.70
N ASN A 36 11.03 -16.32 -4.38
CA ASN A 36 10.50 -17.67 -4.59
C ASN A 36 10.44 -18.46 -3.28
N ILE A 37 11.44 -18.32 -2.41
CA ILE A 37 11.43 -18.95 -1.09
C ILE A 37 10.27 -18.40 -0.25
N LEU A 38 10.12 -17.07 -0.17
CA LEU A 38 9.01 -16.44 0.54
C LEU A 38 7.66 -16.89 -0.01
N LYS A 39 7.52 -16.92 -1.34
CA LYS A 39 6.30 -17.40 -2.01
C LYS A 39 5.97 -18.83 -1.62
N SER A 40 6.94 -19.75 -1.65
CA SER A 40 6.74 -21.14 -1.23
C SER A 40 6.31 -21.22 0.23
N SER A 41 7.01 -20.51 1.13
CA SER A 41 6.65 -20.48 2.56
C SER A 41 5.25 -19.93 2.83
N ILE A 42 4.85 -18.87 2.10
CA ILE A 42 3.49 -18.29 2.19
C ILE A 42 2.44 -19.29 1.71
N GLN A 43 2.72 -20.02 0.62
CA GLN A 43 1.81 -21.03 0.07
C GLN A 43 1.65 -22.22 1.02
N ASP A 44 2.74 -22.70 1.62
CA ASP A 44 2.73 -23.79 2.59
C ASP A 44 1.93 -23.42 3.86
N LEU A 45 2.07 -22.18 4.34
CA LEU A 45 1.33 -21.66 5.51
C LEU A 45 -0.15 -21.37 5.22
N GLY A 46 -0.52 -21.18 3.96
CA GLY A 46 -1.86 -20.79 3.54
C GLY A 46 -2.28 -19.39 4.03
N THR A 47 -3.57 -19.09 3.99
CA THR A 47 -4.20 -17.78 4.36
C THR A 47 -4.02 -16.67 3.32
N PHE A 48 -2.82 -16.46 2.77
CA PHE A 48 -2.53 -15.31 1.91
C PHE A 48 -2.38 -15.65 0.43
N ILE A 49 -2.89 -14.78 -0.44
CA ILE A 49 -2.61 -14.78 -1.88
C ILE A 49 -1.36 -13.94 -2.15
N PHE A 50 -0.34 -14.54 -2.75
CA PHE A 50 0.88 -13.83 -3.11
C PHE A 50 0.73 -13.00 -4.40
N HIS A 51 1.14 -11.74 -4.35
CA HIS A 51 1.29 -10.85 -5.49
C HIS A 51 2.72 -10.34 -5.64
N THR A 52 3.11 -10.06 -6.89
CA THR A 52 4.43 -9.47 -7.20
C THR A 52 4.46 -7.96 -7.02
N LYS A 53 3.30 -7.32 -6.90
CA LYS A 53 3.13 -5.87 -6.73
C LYS A 53 2.09 -5.60 -5.65
N VAL A 54 2.21 -4.44 -5.01
CA VAL A 54 1.21 -3.97 -4.05
C VAL A 54 -0.04 -3.52 -4.82
N GLU A 55 -1.18 -4.09 -4.43
CA GLU A 55 -2.51 -3.81 -4.97
C GLU A 55 -3.43 -3.32 -3.84
N PRO A 56 -4.61 -2.72 -4.16
CA PRO A 56 -5.52 -2.21 -3.12
C PRO A 56 -6.02 -3.25 -2.11
N SER A 57 -5.98 -4.54 -2.47
CA SER A 57 -6.34 -5.67 -1.59
C SER A 57 -5.19 -6.15 -0.70
N THR A 58 -3.97 -5.66 -0.91
CA THR A 58 -2.78 -6.07 -0.16
C THR A 58 -2.89 -5.61 1.29
N THR A 59 -2.71 -6.56 2.22
CA THR A 59 -2.74 -6.29 3.66
C THR A 59 -1.33 -6.24 4.25
N PHE A 60 -0.41 -7.03 3.71
CA PHE A 60 0.99 -7.06 4.13
C PHE A 60 1.96 -6.84 2.97
N LEU A 61 2.96 -5.99 3.20
CA LEU A 61 4.15 -5.90 2.37
C LEU A 61 5.33 -6.49 3.15
N ILE A 62 5.96 -7.52 2.59
CA ILE A 62 7.19 -8.11 3.11
C ILE A 62 8.39 -7.39 2.51
N THR A 63 9.31 -6.96 3.36
CA THR A 63 10.56 -6.33 2.94
C THR A 63 11.76 -6.96 3.64
N LYS A 64 12.97 -6.61 3.20
CA LYS A 64 14.17 -6.88 4.01
C LYS A 64 14.06 -6.13 5.33
N SER A 65 14.75 -6.64 6.36
CA SER A 65 14.80 -6.01 7.69
C SER A 65 15.31 -4.57 7.65
N GLN A 66 16.17 -4.25 6.68
CA GLN A 66 16.62 -2.89 6.36
C GLN A 66 16.19 -2.55 4.93
N PRO A 67 14.98 -2.01 4.72
CA PRO A 67 14.47 -1.77 3.39
C PRO A 67 15.00 -0.46 2.80
N ASN A 68 15.40 -0.50 1.53
CA ASN A 68 15.57 0.73 0.74
C ASN A 68 14.20 1.35 0.47
N ARG A 69 14.13 2.69 0.37
CA ARG A 69 12.90 3.39 -0.05
C ARG A 69 12.56 2.98 -1.49
N THR A 70 11.55 2.14 -1.64
CA THR A 70 11.06 1.65 -2.94
C THR A 70 9.64 2.14 -3.19
N LEU A 71 9.23 2.19 -4.46
CA LEU A 71 7.87 2.59 -4.81
C LEU A 71 6.81 1.64 -4.23
N ASN A 72 7.11 0.36 -4.05
CA ASN A 72 6.22 -0.59 -3.38
C ASN A 72 5.98 -0.22 -1.90
N ILE A 73 6.99 0.30 -1.20
CA ILE A 73 6.82 0.79 0.18
C ILE A 73 5.87 1.99 0.19
N VAL A 74 6.02 2.92 -0.77
CA VAL A 74 5.10 4.06 -0.89
C VAL A 74 3.68 3.61 -1.22
N PHE A 75 3.49 2.59 -2.08
CA PHE A 75 2.18 1.99 -2.32
C PHE A 75 1.61 1.32 -1.07
N ALA A 76 2.44 0.62 -0.29
CA ALA A 76 2.00 -0.01 0.96
C ALA A 76 1.54 1.03 1.99
N MET A 77 2.25 2.16 2.10
CA MET A 77 1.81 3.30 2.91
C MET A 77 0.47 3.87 2.39
N ALA A 78 0.34 4.06 1.08
CA ALA A 78 -0.86 4.61 0.45
C ALA A 78 -2.11 3.72 0.62
N TYR A 79 -1.94 2.40 0.62
CA TYR A 79 -3.04 1.44 0.80
C TYR A 79 -3.20 0.95 2.24
N GLY A 80 -2.39 1.46 3.18
CA GLY A 80 -2.47 1.11 4.60
C GLY A 80 -2.09 -0.36 4.88
N CYS A 81 -1.21 -0.94 4.07
CA CYS A 81 -0.66 -2.27 4.32
C CYS A 81 0.30 -2.21 5.52
N PHE A 82 0.30 -3.22 6.38
CA PHE A 82 1.39 -3.39 7.32
C PHE A 82 2.68 -3.75 6.57
N ILE A 83 3.78 -3.10 6.94
CA ILE A 83 5.09 -3.35 6.34
C ILE A 83 5.95 -4.07 7.36
N VAL A 84 6.35 -5.29 7.03
CA VAL A 84 7.02 -6.21 7.95
C VAL A 84 8.24 -6.85 7.30
N SER A 85 9.21 -7.25 8.12
CA SER A 85 10.40 -7.94 7.64
C SER A 85 10.10 -9.38 7.20
N GLU A 86 10.93 -9.91 6.30
CA GLU A 86 10.90 -11.29 5.83
C GLU A 86 11.00 -12.33 6.96
N ASN A 87 11.59 -11.97 8.10
CA ASN A 87 11.66 -12.81 9.29
C ASN A 87 10.27 -13.24 9.76
N TRP A 88 9.22 -12.44 9.55
CA TRP A 88 7.86 -12.84 9.90
C TRP A 88 7.44 -14.11 9.16
N VAL A 89 7.73 -14.18 7.86
CA VAL A 89 7.40 -15.35 7.02
C VAL A 89 8.30 -16.52 7.39
N HIS A 90 9.61 -16.30 7.52
CA HIS A 90 10.56 -17.37 7.82
C HIS A 90 10.30 -18.02 9.20
N GLU A 91 10.09 -17.22 10.25
CA GLU A 91 9.81 -17.75 11.58
C GLU A 91 8.42 -18.39 11.68
N SER A 92 7.42 -17.83 10.99
CA SER A 92 6.10 -18.46 10.91
C SER A 92 6.16 -19.81 10.22
N HIS A 93 6.89 -19.91 9.09
CA HIS A 93 7.06 -21.16 8.34
C HIS A 93 7.79 -22.22 9.16
N LYS A 94 8.86 -21.84 9.86
CA LYS A 94 9.62 -22.73 10.75
C LYS A 94 8.74 -23.36 11.85
N ILE A 95 7.76 -22.63 12.38
CA ILE A 95 6.85 -23.10 13.43
C ILE A 95 5.58 -23.74 12.85
N GLY A 96 5.34 -23.61 11.54
CA GLY A 96 4.17 -24.16 10.85
C GLY A 96 2.87 -23.37 11.06
N ARG A 97 2.94 -22.11 11.50
CA ARG A 97 1.78 -21.21 11.64
C ARG A 97 2.17 -19.75 11.61
N TRP A 98 1.24 -18.87 11.21
CA TRP A 98 1.43 -17.42 11.26
C TRP A 98 1.63 -16.92 12.70
N LEU A 99 2.76 -16.27 12.94
CA LEU A 99 3.05 -15.54 14.18
C LEU A 99 2.39 -14.16 14.16
N SER A 100 2.28 -13.51 15.33
CA SER A 100 1.89 -12.09 15.37
C SER A 100 2.91 -11.25 14.59
N HIS A 101 2.42 -10.38 13.73
CA HIS A 101 3.25 -9.54 12.85
C HIS A 101 3.91 -8.36 13.60
N GLU A 102 3.42 -8.01 14.79
CA GLU A 102 3.77 -6.77 15.51
C GLU A 102 5.29 -6.61 15.73
N LYS A 103 5.97 -7.69 16.14
CA LYS A 103 7.42 -7.66 16.40
C LYS A 103 8.29 -7.58 15.13
N TYR A 104 7.67 -7.70 13.95
CA TYR A 104 8.35 -7.65 12.66
C TYR A 104 8.05 -6.38 11.87
N LEU A 105 7.23 -5.48 12.41
CA LEU A 105 6.96 -4.17 11.81
C LEU A 105 8.27 -3.39 11.67
N ILE A 106 8.44 -2.72 10.52
CA ILE A 106 9.56 -1.80 10.34
C ILE A 106 9.36 -0.54 11.21
N SER A 107 10.44 -0.03 11.81
CA SER A 107 10.37 1.07 12.79
C SER A 107 10.12 2.44 12.18
N ASP A 108 10.55 2.66 10.93
CA ASP A 108 10.81 4.00 10.38
C ASP A 108 9.59 4.65 9.69
N LEU A 109 8.38 4.24 10.07
CA LEU A 109 7.14 4.83 9.55
C LEU A 109 6.72 6.02 10.41
N SER A 110 6.21 7.07 9.75
CA SER A 110 5.58 8.21 10.43
C SER A 110 4.33 7.78 11.19
N GLU A 111 4.00 8.49 12.27
CA GLU A 111 2.84 8.14 13.10
C GLU A 111 1.53 8.15 12.31
N ARG A 112 1.37 9.11 11.39
CA ARG A 112 0.19 9.21 10.52
C ARG A 112 0.02 8.00 9.60
N VAL A 113 1.12 7.41 9.13
CA VAL A 113 1.09 6.17 8.35
C VAL A 113 0.67 5.00 9.24
N LYS A 114 1.22 4.89 10.46
CA LYS A 114 0.87 3.82 11.43
C LYS A 114 -0.61 3.88 11.82
N GLU A 115 -1.11 5.06 12.17
CA GLU A 115 -2.53 5.29 12.45
C GLU A 115 -3.42 4.86 11.27
N PHE A 116 -3.01 5.21 10.04
CA PHE A 116 -3.76 4.81 8.86
C PHE A 116 -3.75 3.29 8.65
N GLN A 117 -2.61 2.61 8.81
CA GLN A 117 -2.53 1.14 8.74
C GLN A 117 -3.49 0.48 9.73
N ILE A 118 -3.52 0.96 10.98
CA ILE A 118 -4.42 0.43 12.03
C ILE A 118 -5.89 0.63 11.65
N ARG A 119 -6.28 1.85 11.24
CA ARG A 119 -7.65 2.13 10.80
C ARG A 119 -8.03 1.29 9.59
N ARG A 120 -7.13 1.17 8.63
CA ARG A 120 -7.37 0.45 7.37
C ARG A 120 -7.51 -1.05 7.57
N HIS A 121 -6.77 -1.62 8.53
CA HIS A 121 -6.94 -2.99 8.98
C HIS A 121 -8.26 -3.20 9.73
N THR A 122 -8.67 -2.23 10.54
CA THR A 122 -9.90 -2.31 11.36
C THR A 122 -11.18 -2.13 10.53
N PHE A 123 -11.18 -1.19 9.58
CA PHE A 123 -12.37 -0.80 8.81
C PHE A 123 -12.36 -1.32 7.36
N GLY A 124 -11.26 -1.94 6.91
CA GLY A 124 -11.19 -2.72 5.67
C GLY A 124 -10.88 -1.92 4.39
N SER A 125 -10.93 -2.67 3.27
CA SER A 125 -10.76 -2.32 1.85
C SER A 125 -10.74 -0.86 1.42
N LEU A 126 -11.83 -0.21 1.79
CA LEU A 126 -12.38 0.92 1.08
C LEU A 126 -11.93 2.25 1.69
N LEU A 127 -11.29 2.21 2.86
CA LEU A 127 -10.75 3.39 3.50
C LEU A 127 -9.53 3.89 2.72
N SER A 128 -9.56 5.16 2.32
CA SER A 128 -8.44 5.87 1.69
C SER A 128 -7.64 6.70 2.70
N PHE A 129 -6.42 7.08 2.33
CA PHE A 129 -5.55 7.85 3.22
C PHE A 129 -5.92 9.35 3.29
N HIS A 130 -6.68 9.86 2.31
CA HIS A 130 -7.21 11.24 2.31
C HIS A 130 -6.15 12.35 2.44
N ILE A 131 -4.97 12.16 1.82
CA ILE A 131 -3.89 13.15 1.84
C ILE A 131 -4.17 14.29 0.83
N PHE A 132 -4.79 13.96 -0.30
CA PHE A 132 -4.93 14.87 -1.45
C PHE A 132 -6.36 15.34 -1.73
N ASP A 133 -7.31 15.10 -0.82
CA ASP A 133 -8.74 15.37 -1.04
C ASP A 133 -9.02 16.81 -1.50
N ASN A 134 -8.37 17.79 -0.87
CA ASN A 134 -8.68 19.21 -1.03
C ASN A 134 -7.61 19.98 -1.82
N VAL A 135 -6.75 19.27 -2.56
CA VAL A 135 -5.61 19.90 -3.24
C VAL A 135 -5.93 20.38 -4.67
N GLY A 136 -7.14 20.08 -5.15
CA GLY A 136 -7.55 20.34 -6.54
C GLY A 136 -7.15 19.22 -7.50
N LYS A 137 -7.27 19.50 -8.81
CA LYS A 137 -6.92 18.58 -9.89
C LYS A 137 -5.42 18.60 -10.14
N ILE A 138 -4.80 17.43 -10.04
CA ILE A 138 -3.38 17.22 -10.32
C ILE A 138 -3.21 16.69 -11.74
N TYR A 139 -2.45 17.39 -12.57
CA TYR A 139 -1.86 16.80 -13.78
C TYR A 139 -0.51 16.20 -13.44
N VAL A 140 -0.20 15.04 -14.00
CA VAL A 140 1.10 14.39 -13.84
C VAL A 140 1.68 14.14 -15.23
N SER A 141 2.77 14.84 -15.53
CA SER A 141 3.52 14.76 -16.79
C SER A 141 4.15 13.38 -16.96
N ASP A 142 4.25 12.93 -18.20
CA ASP A 142 4.92 11.67 -18.55
C ASP A 142 6.45 11.76 -18.43
N THR A 143 7.01 12.95 -18.15
CA THR A 143 8.44 13.14 -17.84
C THR A 143 8.84 12.73 -16.43
N CYS A 144 7.88 12.40 -15.55
CA CYS A 144 8.16 12.05 -14.15
C CYS A 144 8.86 10.70 -13.99
N GLU A 145 9.71 10.61 -12.97
CA GLU A 145 10.26 9.36 -12.45
C GLU A 145 9.92 9.21 -10.95
N PRO A 146 9.06 8.24 -10.55
CA PRO A 146 8.54 7.11 -11.33
C PRO A 146 7.47 7.47 -12.38
N PRO A 147 7.15 6.54 -13.31
CA PRO A 147 6.21 6.78 -14.40
C PRO A 147 4.87 7.36 -13.93
N ALA A 148 4.35 8.33 -14.67
CA ALA A 148 3.15 9.09 -14.34
C ALA A 148 1.92 8.22 -14.04
N LYS A 149 1.77 7.07 -14.72
CA LYS A 149 0.70 6.11 -14.43
C LYS A 149 0.71 5.63 -12.96
N LEU A 150 1.89 5.39 -12.38
CA LEU A 150 2.05 4.94 -11.01
C LEU A 150 1.83 6.09 -10.01
N LEU A 151 2.33 7.28 -10.32
CA LEU A 151 2.07 8.49 -9.53
C LEU A 151 0.57 8.83 -9.48
N ARG A 152 -0.13 8.80 -10.61
CA ARG A 152 -1.59 8.99 -10.66
C ARG A 152 -2.32 7.92 -9.85
N ARG A 153 -1.81 6.69 -9.79
CA ARG A 153 -2.38 5.62 -8.95
C ARG A 153 -2.22 5.94 -7.46
N LEU A 154 -1.04 6.43 -7.04
CA LEU A 154 -0.79 6.89 -5.67
C LEU A 154 -1.68 8.07 -5.28
N VAL A 155 -1.79 9.08 -6.14
CA VAL A 155 -2.65 10.25 -5.90
C VAL A 155 -4.09 9.81 -5.63
N ARG A 156 -4.65 8.95 -6.49
CA ARG A 156 -6.02 8.42 -6.32
C ARG A 156 -6.18 7.56 -5.08
N ALA A 157 -5.20 6.71 -4.75
CA ALA A 157 -5.22 5.89 -3.53
C ALA A 157 -5.30 6.76 -2.26
N CYS A 158 -4.73 7.96 -2.32
CA CYS A 158 -4.73 8.92 -1.23
C CYS A 158 -5.78 10.03 -1.40
N GLY A 159 -6.86 9.77 -2.15
CA GLY A 159 -8.06 10.63 -2.26
C GLY A 159 -7.95 11.82 -3.23
N GLY A 160 -6.85 11.91 -3.98
CA GLY A 160 -6.61 12.99 -4.93
C GLY A 160 -7.26 12.76 -6.30
N HIS A 161 -7.47 13.87 -7.02
CA HIS A 161 -8.07 13.88 -8.34
C HIS A 161 -7.02 14.14 -9.42
N CYS A 162 -6.91 13.25 -10.42
CA CYS A 162 -6.02 13.47 -11.56
C CYS A 162 -6.79 13.95 -12.79
N THR A 163 -6.21 14.91 -13.53
CA THR A 163 -6.67 15.35 -14.85
C THR A 163 -5.68 14.91 -15.94
N SER A 164 -6.18 14.66 -17.15
CA SER A 164 -5.35 14.42 -18.35
C SER A 164 -5.12 15.70 -19.17
N THR A 165 -5.68 16.82 -18.74
CA THR A 165 -5.56 18.12 -19.42
C THR A 165 -4.82 19.09 -18.52
N GLU A 166 -3.66 19.58 -18.97
CA GLU A 166 -2.79 20.50 -18.24
C GLU A 166 -3.50 21.80 -17.86
N THR A 167 -4.22 22.41 -18.80
CA THR A 167 -4.94 23.69 -18.58
C THR A 167 -6.10 23.60 -17.59
N LYS A 168 -6.51 22.38 -17.19
CA LYS A 168 -7.56 22.15 -16.18
C LYS A 168 -6.99 21.78 -14.81
N ALA A 169 -5.66 21.77 -14.67
CA ALA A 169 -4.98 21.38 -13.44
C ALA A 169 -4.76 22.58 -12.52
N ASP A 170 -4.97 22.35 -11.22
CA ASP A 170 -4.58 23.27 -10.16
C ASP A 170 -3.09 23.08 -9.79
N ILE A 171 -2.57 21.88 -10.04
CA ILE A 171 -1.17 21.49 -9.81
C ILE A 171 -0.66 20.69 -11.00
N VAL A 172 0.49 21.08 -11.53
CA VAL A 172 1.23 20.36 -12.56
C VAL A 172 2.45 19.71 -11.92
N VAL A 173 2.50 18.38 -11.96
CA VAL A 173 3.61 17.59 -11.44
C VAL A 173 4.45 17.05 -12.60
N GLY A 174 5.77 17.20 -12.49
CA GLY A 174 6.73 16.93 -13.56
C GLY A 174 6.87 18.10 -14.53
N TYR A 175 7.94 18.07 -15.33
CA TYR A 175 8.24 19.12 -16.28
C TYR A 175 7.20 19.17 -17.41
N THR A 176 6.71 20.38 -17.67
CA THR A 176 5.95 20.73 -18.87
C THR A 176 6.42 22.12 -19.34
N PRO A 177 6.60 22.34 -20.65
CA PRO A 177 7.06 23.65 -21.15
C PRO A 177 6.01 24.75 -21.00
N GLN A 178 4.74 24.38 -20.80
CA GLN A 178 3.61 25.32 -20.72
C GLN A 178 3.49 26.00 -19.35
N PHE A 179 4.15 25.47 -18.31
CA PHE A 179 4.02 25.96 -16.94
C PHE A 179 5.39 26.24 -16.32
N ASN A 180 5.54 27.42 -15.73
CA ASN A 180 6.80 27.82 -15.10
C ASN A 180 6.94 27.30 -13.66
N ASN A 181 5.83 26.91 -13.02
CA ASN A 181 5.79 26.47 -11.62
C ASN A 181 5.50 24.97 -11.51
N ASN A 182 6.15 24.15 -12.35
CA ASN A 182 6.05 22.70 -12.29
C ASN A 182 6.54 22.19 -10.93
N ILE A 183 5.83 21.21 -10.35
CA ILE A 183 6.17 20.60 -9.07
C ILE A 183 6.88 19.27 -9.30
N HIS A 184 8.00 19.03 -8.62
CA HIS A 184 8.74 17.77 -8.68
C HIS A 184 7.90 16.62 -8.07
N GLU A 185 7.88 15.45 -8.70
CA GLU A 185 7.07 14.28 -8.31
C GLU A 185 7.36 13.73 -6.92
N LYS A 186 8.56 14.03 -6.41
CA LYS A 186 8.99 13.77 -5.03
C LYS A 186 7.99 14.34 -4.02
N TRP A 187 7.30 15.44 -4.34
CA TRP A 187 6.22 15.98 -3.50
C TRP A 187 5.14 14.95 -3.20
N ILE A 188 4.67 14.21 -4.22
CA ILE A 188 3.66 13.15 -4.05
C ILE A 188 4.21 12.05 -3.11
N LEU A 189 5.44 11.60 -3.39
CA LEU A 189 6.07 10.51 -2.63
C LEU A 189 6.27 10.88 -1.16
N ASP A 190 6.76 12.09 -0.90
CA ASP A 190 7.03 12.57 0.45
C ASP A 190 5.75 12.86 1.23
N CYS A 191 4.70 13.39 0.58
CA CYS A 191 3.38 13.56 1.22
C CYS A 191 2.86 12.22 1.77
N ILE A 192 2.97 11.15 0.97
CA ILE A 192 2.53 9.80 1.36
C ILE A 192 3.44 9.22 2.45
N THR A 193 4.76 9.37 2.33
CA THR A 193 5.70 8.87 3.34
C THR A 193 5.51 9.54 4.70
N GLN A 194 5.21 10.84 4.73
CA GLN A 194 4.92 11.58 5.97
C GLN A 194 3.46 11.46 6.42
N GLY A 195 2.56 10.97 5.57
CA GLY A 195 1.13 10.88 5.84
C GLY A 195 0.44 12.25 5.98
N ILE A 196 0.98 13.30 5.34
CA ILE A 196 0.48 14.68 5.41
C ILE A 196 0.64 15.39 4.06
N LEU A 197 -0.21 16.39 3.82
CA LEU A 197 -0.09 17.27 2.67
C LEU A 197 1.03 18.29 2.89
N LEU A 198 2.15 18.14 2.17
CA LEU A 198 3.31 19.03 2.27
C LEU A 198 3.15 20.28 1.40
N ASN A 199 3.88 21.34 1.76
CA ASN A 199 3.91 22.57 0.97
C ASN A 199 4.57 22.32 -0.41
N LYS A 200 3.76 22.28 -1.47
CA LYS A 200 4.21 22.04 -2.85
C LYS A 200 5.28 23.02 -3.32
N ASN A 201 5.28 24.26 -2.82
CA ASN A 201 6.21 25.30 -3.28
C ASN A 201 7.67 24.94 -2.97
N GLN A 202 7.92 24.11 -1.95
CA GLN A 202 9.25 23.58 -1.61
C GLN A 202 9.77 22.55 -2.63
N TYR A 203 8.91 22.13 -3.56
CA TYR A 203 9.20 21.15 -4.60
C TYR A 203 9.12 21.76 -6.00
N THR A 204 9.09 23.09 -6.12
CA THR A 204 9.07 23.75 -7.43
C THR A 204 10.33 23.41 -8.22
N MET A 205 10.18 22.96 -9.45
CA MET A 205 11.31 22.66 -10.35
C MET A 205 11.90 23.98 -10.84
N LEU A 206 13.22 24.10 -10.76
CA LEU A 206 13.93 25.22 -11.39
C LEU A 206 14.04 24.92 -12.88
N VAL A 207 13.40 25.74 -13.72
CA VAL A 207 13.57 25.67 -15.16
C VAL A 207 14.89 26.38 -15.48
N ASN A 208 15.93 25.61 -15.83
CA ASN A 208 17.14 26.19 -16.41
C ASN A 208 16.79 26.66 -17.82
N THR A 209 16.88 27.97 -18.06
CA THR A 209 16.63 28.61 -19.36
C THR A 209 17.60 28.18 -20.47
N ASN A 210 18.55 27.28 -20.19
CA ASN A 210 19.57 26.81 -21.13
C ASN A 210 19.11 25.58 -21.94
N ASP A 211 17.99 24.94 -21.58
CA ASP A 211 17.42 23.82 -22.34
C ASP A 211 16.41 24.28 -23.41
N MET A 212 16.34 25.59 -23.68
CA MET A 212 15.43 26.23 -24.65
C MET A 212 16.14 26.61 -25.98
N THR A 213 17.31 26.03 -26.27
CA THR A 213 18.04 26.23 -27.53
C THR A 213 18.24 24.93 -28.27
#